data_AF-A0A8B6DPQ5-F1
#
_entry.id   AF-A0A8B6DPQ5-F1
#
_cell.length_a   1.000
_cell.length_b   1.000
_cell.length_c   1.000
_cell.angle_alpha   90.00
_cell.angle_beta   90.00
_cell.angle_gamma   90.00
#
_symmetry.space_group_name_H-M   'P 1'
#
loop_
_entity.id
_entity.type
_entity.pdbx_description
1 polymer ?
#
loop_
_entity_poly.entity_id
_entity_poly.type
_entity_poly.pdbx_seq_one_letter_code
_entity_poly.pdbx_strand_id
1 'polypeptide(L)'
;LIGGSDYKLIYRHYATLYFVFCVDSSESELGILDLIQVFVETLDKCFENVCELDLIFHVDKVHYILGELVMGGMVLETNMTEIMTRIEEQNKLEKSEVTFQKAALAGISAAPARAVSAVKDMNIPQKFKDMKLPDLPNFKLS
;
A
#
# COMPACT_ATOMS: atom_id res chain seq x y z
N LEU A 1 20.04 21.16 26.57
CA LEU A 1 20.25 21.83 25.27
C LEU A 1 21.66 21.48 24.81
N ILE A 2 21.84 20.43 24.02
CA ILE A 2 23.12 20.07 23.40
C ILE A 2 22.77 19.74 21.95
N GLY A 3 23.07 20.68 21.06
CA GLY A 3 22.89 20.55 19.62
C GLY A 3 24.20 20.13 18.96
N GLY A 4 24.09 19.17 18.04
CA GLY A 4 25.16 18.73 17.15
C GLY A 4 24.59 17.75 16.13
N SER A 5 23.68 18.23 15.29
CA SER A 5 23.00 17.50 14.19
C SER A 5 22.68 16.03 14.48
N ASP A 6 21.55 15.79 15.15
CA ASP A 6 21.00 14.44 15.35
C ASP A 6 20.62 13.75 14.03
N TYR A 7 20.68 14.47 12.90
CA TYR A 7 20.34 13.98 11.59
C TYR A 7 21.41 14.32 10.55
N LYS A 8 21.56 13.45 9.56
CA LYS A 8 22.39 13.63 8.38
C LYS A 8 21.59 13.39 7.10
N LEU A 9 21.98 14.07 6.03
CA LEU A 9 21.44 13.88 4.69
C LEU A 9 22.36 12.97 3.89
N ILE A 10 21.78 11.89 3.37
CA ILE A 10 22.47 10.97 2.48
C ILE A 10 21.78 11.08 1.13
N TYR A 11 22.56 11.30 0.07
CA TYR A 11 22.01 11.47 -1.26
C TYR A 11 22.85 10.80 -2.33
N ARG A 12 22.19 10.49 -3.45
CA ARG A 12 22.85 10.02 -4.67
C ARG A 12 22.21 10.66 -5.90
N HIS A 13 23.05 11.00 -6.86
CA HIS A 13 22.65 11.62 -8.11
C HIS A 13 22.51 10.56 -9.22
N TYR A 14 21.35 10.54 -9.88
CA TYR A 14 21.05 9.68 -11.03
C TYR A 14 20.54 10.55 -12.18
N ALA A 15 21.30 10.62 -13.27
CA ALA A 15 21.01 11.45 -14.44
C ALA A 15 20.75 12.94 -14.09
N THR A 16 19.49 13.36 -14.01
CA THR A 16 19.04 14.73 -13.70
C THR A 16 18.39 14.83 -12.30
N LEU A 17 18.34 13.73 -11.54
CA LEU A 17 17.62 13.61 -10.28
C LEU A 17 18.55 13.39 -9.08
N TYR A 18 18.20 14.00 -7.95
CA TYR A 18 18.82 13.75 -6.67
C TYR A 18 17.84 13.00 -5.77
N PHE A 19 18.25 11.82 -5.31
CA PHE A 19 17.53 11.05 -4.30
C PHE A 19 18.17 11.33 -2.95
N VAL A 20 17.39 11.84 -1.99
CA VAL A 20 17.89 12.34 -0.70
C VAL A 20 17.09 11.70 0.42
N PHE A 21 17.78 11.13 1.40
CA PHE A 21 17.23 10.59 2.64
C PHE A 21 17.78 11.38 3.82
N CYS A 22 16.90 11.80 4.72
CA CYS A 22 17.26 12.37 6.01
C CYS A 22 17.16 11.26 7.06
N VAL A 23 18.27 10.96 7.73
CA VAL A 23 18.38 9.86 8.69
C VAL A 23 19.07 10.32 9.96
N ASP A 24 18.93 9.55 11.04
CA ASP A 24 19.71 9.80 12.25
C ASP A 24 21.20 9.63 11.96
N SER A 25 22.04 10.41 12.64
CA SER A 25 23.49 10.25 12.63
C SER A 25 23.94 8.83 12.99
N SER A 26 23.15 8.07 13.76
CA SER A 26 23.42 6.66 14.10
C SER A 26 23.29 5.67 12.94
N GLU A 27 22.57 6.02 11.87
CA GLU A 27 22.32 5.12 10.75
C GLU A 27 23.56 4.90 9.87
N SER A 28 23.66 3.72 9.27
CA SER A 28 24.78 3.39 8.38
C SER A 28 24.64 4.10 7.04
N GLU A 29 25.64 4.91 6.67
CA GLU A 29 25.62 5.63 5.39
C GLU A 29 25.53 4.69 4.19
N LEU A 30 26.28 3.59 4.23
CA LEU A 30 26.28 2.61 3.16
C LEU A 30 24.95 1.87 3.07
N GLY A 31 24.28 1.62 4.20
CA GLY A 31 22.96 0.99 4.22
C GLY A 31 21.88 1.88 3.58
N ILE A 32 21.93 3.19 3.83
CA ILE A 32 20.99 4.13 3.21
C ILE A 32 21.31 4.35 1.71
N LEU A 33 22.58 4.33 1.32
CA LEU A 33 22.95 4.35 -0.10
C LEU A 33 22.49 3.09 -0.85
N ASP A 34 22.52 1.93 -0.20
CA ASP A 34 21.98 0.68 -0.76
C ASP A 34 20.44 0.74 -0.87
N LEU A 35 19.77 1.28 0.15
CA LEU A 35 18.32 1.53 0.10
C LEU A 35 17.94 2.47 -1.06
N ILE A 36 18.68 3.56 -1.26
CA ILE A 36 18.48 4.46 -2.41
C ILE A 36 18.65 3.67 -3.73
N GLN A 37 19.64 2.79 -3.82
CA GLN A 37 19.86 1.96 -5.01
C GLN A 37 18.65 1.06 -5.28
N VAL A 38 18.18 0.32 -4.28
CA VAL A 38 17.00 -0.55 -4.40
C VAL A 38 15.77 0.24 -4.82
N PHE A 39 15.57 1.44 -4.26
CA PHE A 39 14.45 2.31 -4.64
C PHE A 39 14.51 2.73 -6.11
N VAL A 40 15.66 3.21 -6.58
CA VAL A 40 15.85 3.66 -7.96
C VAL A 40 15.73 2.50 -8.95
N GLU A 41 16.30 1.33 -8.64
CA GLU A 41 16.16 0.13 -9.48
C GLU A 41 14.71 -0.36 -9.56
N THR A 42 13.98 -0.29 -8.44
CA THR A 42 12.55 -0.66 -8.41
C THR A 42 11.73 0.31 -9.27
N LEU A 43 12.02 1.61 -9.21
CA LEU A 43 11.39 2.62 -10.08
C LEU A 43 11.69 2.35 -11.56
N ASP A 44 12.95 2.11 -11.91
CA ASP A 44 13.36 1.84 -13.29
C ASP A 44 12.65 0.63 -13.90
N LYS A 45 12.49 -0.44 -13.12
CA LYS A 45 11.72 -1.62 -13.56
C LYS A 45 10.22 -1.37 -13.60
N CYS A 46 9.67 -0.60 -12.65
CA CYS A 46 8.24 -0.30 -12.61
C CYS A 46 7.76 0.58 -13.76
N PHE A 47 8.63 1.42 -14.31
CA PHE A 47 8.32 2.36 -15.39
C PHE A 47 8.96 1.98 -16.74
N GLU A 48 9.72 0.88 -16.81
CA GLU A 48 10.41 0.40 -18.03
C GLU A 48 11.29 1.48 -18.66
N ASN A 49 12.41 1.82 -18.00
CA ASN A 49 13.30 2.96 -18.31
C ASN A 49 12.74 4.31 -17.83
N VAL A 50 12.70 4.46 -16.50
CA VAL A 50 12.11 5.63 -15.84
C VAL A 50 12.78 6.94 -16.26
N CYS A 51 11.99 7.98 -16.51
CA CYS A 51 12.47 9.35 -16.66
C CYS A 51 11.88 10.28 -15.58
N GLU A 52 12.46 11.48 -15.40
CA GLU A 52 11.97 12.44 -14.40
C GLU A 52 10.49 12.81 -14.59
N LEU A 53 10.01 12.78 -15.84
CA LEU A 53 8.65 13.14 -16.18
C LEU A 53 7.64 12.08 -15.71
N ASP A 54 8.02 10.80 -15.72
CA ASP A 54 7.20 9.69 -15.21
C ASP A 54 6.96 9.84 -13.71
N LEU A 55 8.00 10.20 -12.96
CA LEU A 55 7.91 10.44 -11.51
C LEU A 55 6.97 11.60 -11.18
N ILE A 56 6.96 12.65 -12.02
CA ILE A 56 6.09 13.83 -11.84
C ILE A 56 4.63 13.48 -12.14
N PHE A 57 4.37 12.75 -13.24
CA PHE A 57 2.99 12.42 -13.65
C PHE A 57 2.38 11.26 -12.85
N HIS A 58 3.21 10.39 -12.27
CA HIS A 58 2.76 9.20 -11.55
C HIS A 58 3.24 9.16 -10.10
N VAL A 59 3.14 10.30 -9.42
CA VAL A 59 3.57 10.46 -8.02
C VAL A 59 2.89 9.47 -7.07
N ASP A 60 1.62 9.12 -7.32
CA ASP A 60 0.88 8.12 -6.53
C ASP A 60 1.59 6.75 -6.56
N LYS A 61 2.00 6.30 -7.76
CA LYS A 61 2.72 5.05 -7.96
C LYS A 61 4.09 5.09 -7.28
N VAL A 62 4.79 6.22 -7.35
CA VAL A 62 6.07 6.42 -6.65
C VAL A 62 5.90 6.32 -5.14
N HIS A 63 4.85 6.91 -4.58
CA HIS A 63 4.55 6.81 -3.15
C HIS A 63 4.21 5.39 -2.72
N TYR A 64 3.47 4.63 -3.53
CA TYR A 64 3.21 3.22 -3.24
C TYR A 64 4.49 2.39 -3.23
N ILE A 65 5.34 2.58 -4.25
CA ILE A 65 6.66 1.92 -4.29
C ILE A 65 7.46 2.26 -3.05
N LEU A 66 7.57 3.55 -2.70
CA LEU A 66 8.30 3.97 -1.50
C LEU A 66 7.71 3.36 -0.22
N GLY A 67 6.38 3.22 -0.13
CA GLY A 67 5.69 2.61 0.99
C GLY A 67 6.03 1.12 1.18
N GLU A 68 6.28 0.38 0.11
CA GLU A 68 6.75 -1.01 0.21
C GLU A 68 8.18 -1.10 0.75
N LEU A 69 9.03 -0.09 0.48
CA LEU A 69 10.41 -0.06 0.97
C LEU A 69 10.50 0.47 2.41
N VAL A 70 9.80 1.56 2.72
CA VAL A 70 9.92 2.28 3.99
C VAL A 70 8.57 2.77 4.48
N MET A 71 8.22 2.42 5.71
CA MET A 71 7.05 2.96 6.40
C MET A 71 7.38 3.31 7.85
N GLY A 72 6.86 4.45 8.30
CA GLY A 72 7.06 4.92 9.68
C GLY A 72 8.53 5.17 10.05
N GLY A 73 9.40 5.40 9.05
CA GLY A 73 10.84 5.57 9.24
C GLY A 73 11.62 4.26 9.38
N MET A 74 10.97 3.10 9.24
CA MET A 74 11.63 1.79 9.23
C MET A 74 11.68 1.23 7.82
N VAL A 75 12.79 0.58 7.48
CA VAL A 75 12.91 -0.21 6.25
C VAL A 75 12.09 -1.49 6.41
N LEU A 76 11.16 -1.71 5.50
CA LEU A 76 10.29 -2.89 5.47
C LEU A 76 10.87 -3.97 4.58
N GLU A 77 11.21 -3.62 3.34
CA GLU A 77 11.66 -4.57 2.34
C GLU A 77 12.79 -4.00 1.50
N THR A 78 13.78 -4.84 1.19
CA THR A 78 14.91 -4.51 0.31
C THR A 78 15.04 -5.52 -0.84
N ASN A 79 14.31 -6.64 -0.79
CA ASN A 79 14.26 -7.58 -1.88
C ASN A 79 13.34 -7.07 -3.00
N MET A 80 13.95 -6.61 -4.08
CA MET A 80 13.25 -6.11 -5.26
C MET A 80 12.25 -7.11 -5.85
N THR A 81 12.48 -8.42 -5.77
CA THR A 81 11.51 -9.41 -6.29
C THR A 81 10.23 -9.43 -5.47
N GLU A 82 10.33 -9.31 -4.14
CA GLU A 82 9.17 -9.23 -3.26
C GLU A 82 8.42 -7.91 -3.47
N ILE A 83 9.16 -6.79 -3.51
CA ILE A 83 8.60 -5.45 -3.75
C ILE A 83 7.79 -5.43 -5.05
N MET A 84 8.36 -5.93 -6.16
CA MET A 84 7.68 -5.96 -7.46
C MET A 84 6.42 -6.83 -7.43
N THR A 85 6.47 -7.96 -6.71
CA THR A 85 5.30 -8.84 -6.54
C THR A 85 4.16 -8.10 -5.81
N ARG A 86 4.46 -7.38 -4.73
CA ARG A 86 3.48 -6.59 -3.97
C ARG A 86 2.86 -5.47 -4.81
N ILE A 87 3.69 -4.75 -5.56
CA ILE A 87 3.24 -3.70 -6.48
C ILE A 87 2.31 -4.27 -7.56
N GLU A 88 2.62 -5.43 -8.12
CA GLU A 88 1.75 -6.09 -9.11
C GLU A 88 0.40 -6.53 -8.52
N GLU A 89 0.40 -7.06 -7.30
CA GLU A 89 -0.82 -7.44 -6.58
C GLU A 89 -1.71 -6.21 -6.34
N GLN A 90 -1.12 -5.10 -5.89
CA GLN A 90 -1.83 -3.84 -5.66
C GLN A 90 -2.41 -3.27 -6.97
N ASN A 91 -1.62 -3.24 -8.05
CA ASN A 91 -2.09 -2.81 -9.37
C ASN A 91 -3.27 -3.66 -9.89
N LYS A 92 -3.31 -4.96 -9.57
CA LYS A 92 -4.44 -5.84 -9.94
C LYS A 92 -5.70 -5.49 -9.14
N LEU A 93 -5.55 -5.18 -7.85
CA LEU A 93 -6.66 -4.79 -6.98
C LEU A 93 -7.27 -3.45 -7.42
N GLU A 94 -6.46 -2.43 -7.67
CA GLU A 94 -6.92 -1.12 -8.15
C GLU A 94 -7.71 -1.25 -9.47
N LYS A 95 -7.20 -2.02 -10.43
CA LYS A 95 -7.91 -2.28 -11.69
C LYS A 95 -9.24 -2.99 -11.48
N SER A 96 -9.31 -3.91 -10.52
CA SER A 96 -10.53 -4.64 -10.21
C SER A 96 -11.57 -3.71 -9.57
N GLU A 97 -11.18 -2.85 -8.61
CA GLU A 97 -12.07 -1.87 -7.98
C GLU A 97 -12.62 -0.87 -8.99
N VAL A 98 -11.76 -0.32 -9.86
CA VAL A 98 -12.21 0.59 -10.94
C VAL A 98 -13.19 -0.10 -11.89
N THR A 99 -12.99 -1.39 -12.18
CA THR A 99 -13.90 -2.18 -13.02
C THR A 99 -15.24 -2.43 -12.33
N PHE A 100 -15.23 -2.76 -11.04
CA PHE A 100 -16.44 -2.91 -10.24
C PHE A 100 -17.22 -1.60 -10.14
N GLN A 101 -16.53 -0.47 -9.96
CA GLN A 101 -17.17 0.83 -9.81
C GLN A 101 -17.72 1.36 -11.14
N LYS A 102 -17.02 1.13 -12.26
CA LYS A 102 -17.56 1.38 -13.61
C LYS A 102 -18.76 0.49 -13.91
N ALA A 103 -18.73 -0.79 -13.54
CA ALA A 103 -19.87 -1.69 -13.72
C ALA A 103 -21.09 -1.27 -12.88
N ALA A 104 -20.85 -0.84 -11.63
CA ALA A 104 -21.88 -0.32 -10.75
C ALA A 104 -22.53 0.97 -11.29
N LEU A 105 -21.72 1.89 -11.84
CA LEU A 105 -22.21 3.14 -12.44
C LEU A 105 -22.93 2.91 -13.79
N ALA A 106 -22.51 1.90 -14.56
CA ALA A 106 -23.16 1.51 -15.82
C ALA A 106 -24.48 0.76 -15.63
N GLY A 107 -24.89 0.45 -14.38
CA GLY A 107 -26.13 -0.29 -14.09
C GLY A 107 -26.12 -1.73 -14.63
N ILE A 108 -24.98 -2.26 -15.05
CA ILE A 108 -24.86 -3.60 -15.58
C ILE A 108 -24.57 -4.53 -14.41
N SER A 109 -25.52 -5.42 -14.11
CA SER A 109 -25.42 -6.58 -13.22
C SER A 109 -24.39 -7.63 -13.73
N ALA A 110 -23.23 -7.19 -14.22
CA ALA A 110 -22.16 -8.06 -14.69
C ALA A 110 -21.16 -8.30 -13.55
N ALA A 111 -21.62 -8.96 -12.49
CA ALA A 111 -20.69 -9.70 -11.66
C ALA A 111 -20.13 -10.87 -12.48
N PRO A 112 -18.81 -11.13 -12.48
CA PRO A 112 -18.27 -12.34 -13.07
C PRO A 112 -18.94 -13.55 -12.40
N ALA A 113 -19.34 -14.56 -13.17
CA ALA A 113 -20.13 -15.69 -12.69
C ALA A 113 -19.57 -16.38 -11.41
N ARG A 114 -18.24 -16.29 -11.18
CA ARG A 114 -17.57 -16.75 -9.96
C ARG A 114 -17.95 -15.95 -8.70
N ALA A 115 -18.11 -14.63 -8.79
CA ALA A 115 -18.52 -13.80 -7.66
C ALA A 115 -19.99 -14.05 -7.29
N VAL A 116 -20.85 -14.37 -8.28
CA VAL A 116 -22.26 -14.70 -8.04
C VAL A 116 -22.41 -16.03 -7.27
N SER A 117 -21.56 -17.03 -7.54
CA SER A 117 -21.59 -18.29 -6.80
C SER A 117 -21.15 -18.13 -5.34
N ALA A 118 -20.10 -17.34 -5.07
CA ALA A 118 -19.61 -17.12 -3.70
C ALA A 118 -20.58 -16.32 -2.82
N VAL A 119 -21.41 -15.44 -3.38
CA VAL A 119 -22.47 -14.74 -2.62
C VAL A 119 -23.72 -15.59 -2.42
N LYS A 120 -23.96 -16.60 -3.26
CA LYS A 120 -25.13 -17.49 -3.14
C LYS A 120 -25.02 -18.48 -1.97
N ASP A 121 -23.79 -18.83 -1.59
CA ASP A 121 -23.50 -19.70 -0.44
C ASP A 121 -23.47 -18.94 0.91
N MET A 122 -23.50 -17.61 0.88
CA MET A 122 -23.69 -16.78 2.08
C MET A 122 -25.18 -16.59 2.36
N ASN A 123 -25.81 -17.61 2.95
CA ASN A 123 -27.15 -17.54 3.55
C ASN A 123 -27.16 -16.64 4.81
N ILE A 124 -26.90 -15.34 4.62
CA ILE A 124 -26.87 -14.32 5.67
C ILE A 124 -28.28 -13.93 6.20
N PRO A 125 -29.41 -14.09 5.47
CA PRO A 125 -30.71 -13.68 6.02
C PRO A 125 -31.31 -14.57 7.13
N GLN A 126 -30.76 -15.75 7.42
CA GLN A 126 -31.40 -16.71 8.35
C GLN A 126 -30.77 -16.73 9.76
N LYS A 127 -29.51 -16.31 9.95
CA LYS A 127 -28.84 -16.41 11.26
C LYS A 127 -29.29 -15.41 12.32
N PHE A 128 -30.05 -14.37 11.96
CA PHE A 128 -30.52 -13.37 12.91
C PHE A 128 -31.92 -13.64 13.49
N LYS A 129 -32.64 -14.68 13.03
CA LYS A 129 -34.01 -14.96 13.51
C LYS A 129 -34.10 -15.85 14.74
N ASP A 130 -33.03 -16.56 15.11
CA ASP A 130 -33.07 -17.56 16.19
C ASP A 130 -32.35 -17.18 17.48
N MET A 131 -31.84 -15.93 17.60
CA MET A 131 -31.33 -15.45 18.89
C MET A 131 -32.49 -15.02 19.79
N LYS A 132 -33.04 -15.96 20.55
CA LYS A 132 -33.93 -15.64 21.69
C LYS A 132 -33.13 -14.87 22.74
N LEU A 133 -33.56 -13.65 23.02
CA LEU A 133 -33.10 -12.85 24.15
C LEU A 133 -33.58 -13.51 25.46
N PRO A 134 -32.73 -13.72 26.48
CA PRO A 134 -33.18 -14.17 27.79
C PRO A 134 -33.99 -13.07 28.50
N ASP A 135 -35.12 -13.45 29.12
CA ASP A 135 -35.97 -12.55 29.89
C ASP A 135 -35.22 -11.96 31.09
N LEU A 136 -35.22 -10.62 31.18
CA LEU A 136 -34.66 -9.89 32.31
C LEU A 136 -35.60 -9.97 33.53
N PRO A 137 -35.08 -10.21 34.75
CA PRO A 137 -35.90 -10.21 35.95
C PRO A 137 -36.44 -8.80 36.24
N ASN A 138 -37.74 -8.75 36.53
CA ASN A 138 -38.51 -7.54 36.76
C ASN A 138 -38.11 -6.92 38.11
N PHE A 139 -37.30 -5.84 38.09
CA PHE A 139 -36.98 -5.10 39.30
C PHE A 139 -38.21 -4.30 39.76
N LYS A 140 -38.90 -4.82 40.79
CA LYS A 140 -39.88 -4.04 41.55
C LYS A 140 -39.11 -3.01 42.40
N LEU A 141 -39.29 -1.74 42.08
CA LEU A 141 -38.96 -0.62 42.95
C LEU A 141 -39.95 -0.60 44.13
N SER A 142 -39.41 -0.69 45.35
CA SER A 142 -40.09 -0.34 46.60
C SER A 142 -39.48 0.93 47.17
#